data_AF-A0A6M2DRF6-F1
#
_entry.id   AF-A0A6M2DRF6-F1
#
_cell.length_a   1.000
_cell.length_b   1.000
_cell.length_c   1.000
_cell.angle_alpha   90.00
_cell.angle_beta   90.00
_cell.angle_gamma   90.00
#
_symmetry.space_group_name_H-M   'P 1'
#
loop_
_entity.id
_entity.type
_entity.pdbx_description
1 polymer ?
#
loop_
_entity_poly.entity_id
_entity_poly.type
_entity_poly.pdbx_seq_one_letter_code
_entity_poly.pdbx_strand_id
1 'polypeptide(L)'
;MNPWLSSDLKDNNIVGEKLIIGFEDNFTVNVTDSLPDSQEYLQRLESKLHRLKSNTKVLQDLREKREDCMRQLLANRANINDDECLSLDDPINQETLTQQLKRNLCPERQALTVGELINITQHDYLEKNLEDQGDTETNK
;
A
#
# COMPACT_ATOMS: atom_id res chain seq x y z
N MET A 1 13.17 -19.32 16.61
CA MET A 1 12.73 -18.91 17.95
C MET A 1 11.45 -18.13 17.79
N ASN A 2 10.37 -18.52 18.48
CA ASN A 2 9.11 -17.78 18.44
C ASN A 2 9.05 -16.82 19.65
N PRO A 3 8.86 -15.50 19.42
CA PRO A 3 8.86 -14.50 20.50
C PRO A 3 7.58 -14.52 21.37
N TRP A 4 6.65 -15.44 21.08
CA TRP A 4 5.34 -15.55 21.73
C TRP A 4 5.23 -16.69 22.75
N LEU A 5 6.30 -17.49 22.93
CA LEU A 5 6.36 -18.43 24.05
C LEU A 5 6.99 -17.69 25.24
N SER A 6 6.15 -17.08 26.07
CA SER A 6 6.55 -16.69 27.42
C SER A 6 6.78 -17.98 28.21
N SER A 7 8.05 -18.38 28.31
CA SER A 7 8.50 -19.44 29.20
C SER A 7 8.25 -19.03 30.65
N ASP A 8 7.32 -19.75 31.28
CA ASP A 8 6.98 -19.85 32.69
C ASP A 8 7.78 -18.96 33.67
N LEU A 9 7.06 -18.00 34.25
CA LEU A 9 7.33 -17.39 35.55
C LEU A 9 7.43 -18.51 36.61
N LYS A 10 8.62 -18.77 37.12
CA LYS A 10 8.82 -19.56 38.34
C LYS A 10 9.02 -18.66 39.55
N ASP A 11 8.12 -18.89 40.50
CA ASP A 11 8.31 -18.82 41.95
C ASP A 11 8.65 -17.48 42.57
N ASN A 12 7.64 -16.79 43.12
CA ASN A 12 7.74 -16.21 44.45
C ASN A 12 6.37 -16.23 45.16
N ASN A 13 6.33 -17.10 46.16
CA ASN A 13 5.37 -17.26 47.25
C ASN A 13 4.56 -15.99 47.61
N ILE A 14 3.30 -15.91 47.14
CA ILE A 14 2.28 -15.04 47.72
C ILE A 14 1.09 -15.93 48.10
N VAL A 15 0.79 -15.89 49.38
CA VAL A 15 -0.27 -16.63 50.06
C VAL A 15 -1.63 -16.37 49.39
N GLY A 16 -2.28 -17.46 48.98
CA GLY A 16 -3.72 -17.63 49.11
C GLY A 16 -4.63 -16.61 48.43
N GLU A 17 -4.52 -16.44 47.11
CA GLU A 17 -5.69 -16.17 46.25
C GLU A 17 -5.32 -16.57 44.83
N LYS A 18 -6.13 -17.43 44.22
CA LYS A 18 -5.96 -17.86 42.83
C LYS A 18 -6.20 -16.64 41.95
N LEU A 19 -5.15 -15.89 41.63
CA LEU A 19 -5.16 -14.87 40.58
C LEU A 19 -5.44 -15.59 39.26
N ILE A 20 -6.72 -15.65 38.93
CA ILE A 20 -7.19 -15.98 37.59
C ILE A 20 -6.69 -14.82 36.73
N ILE A 21 -5.50 -14.96 36.14
CA ILE A 21 -5.04 -14.09 35.04
C ILE A 21 -5.84 -14.52 33.80
N GLY A 22 -7.15 -14.30 33.85
CA GLY A 22 -8.06 -14.40 32.73
C GLY A 22 -8.28 -13.00 32.18
N PHE A 23 -8.54 -12.90 30.90
CA PHE A 23 -9.04 -11.66 30.32
C PHE A 23 -10.34 -11.28 31.03
N GLU A 24 -10.33 -10.16 31.76
CA GLU A 24 -11.57 -9.57 32.29
C GLU A 24 -12.34 -8.99 31.11
N ASP A 25 -13.24 -9.81 30.56
CA ASP A 25 -14.20 -9.37 29.55
C ASP A 25 -15.23 -8.44 30.21
N ASN A 26 -14.84 -7.18 30.35
CA ASN A 26 -15.66 -6.08 30.83
C ASN A 26 -16.47 -5.43 29.69
N PHE A 27 -16.68 -6.11 28.55
CA PHE A 27 -17.53 -5.61 27.46
C PHE A 27 -19.03 -5.77 27.74
N THR A 28 -19.47 -5.63 29.00
CA THR A 28 -20.90 -5.50 29.29
C THR A 28 -21.35 -4.12 28.85
N VAL A 29 -22.01 -4.06 27.70
CA VAL A 29 -22.63 -2.83 27.18
C VAL A 29 -23.67 -2.36 28.19
N ASN A 30 -23.28 -1.48 29.10
CA ASN A 30 -24.25 -0.79 29.94
C ASN A 30 -25.02 0.14 29.00
N VAL A 31 -26.35 0.02 28.98
CA VAL A 31 -27.23 0.83 28.11
C VAL A 31 -27.05 2.34 28.35
N THR A 32 -26.45 2.70 29.47
CA THR A 32 -26.06 4.06 29.88
C THR A 32 -24.82 4.61 29.17
N ASP A 33 -23.97 3.76 28.58
CA ASP A 33 -22.77 4.16 27.84
C ASP A 33 -23.05 4.40 26.35
N SER A 34 -24.31 4.28 25.93
CA SER A 34 -24.75 4.65 24.59
C SER A 34 -24.63 6.16 24.43
N LEU A 35 -23.88 6.60 23.41
CA LEU A 35 -23.76 8.01 23.10
C LEU A 35 -25.15 8.63 22.90
N PRO A 36 -25.40 9.87 23.38
CA PRO A 36 -26.71 10.51 23.28
C PRO A 36 -27.24 10.65 21.85
N ASP A 37 -26.35 10.66 20.86
CA ASP A 37 -26.65 10.78 19.43
C ASP A 37 -26.57 9.45 18.67
N SER A 38 -26.28 8.33 19.33
CA SER A 38 -26.13 7.01 18.68
C SER A 38 -27.37 6.63 17.88
N GLN A 39 -28.56 6.90 18.43
CA GLN A 39 -29.83 6.63 17.77
C GLN A 39 -30.03 7.50 16.53
N GLU A 40 -29.66 8.78 16.59
CA GLU A 40 -29.75 9.69 15.44
C GLU A 40 -28.75 9.27 14.35
N TYR A 41 -27.54 8.89 14.75
CA TYR A 41 -26.52 8.39 13.84
C TYR A 41 -26.98 7.11 13.13
N LEU A 42 -27.54 6.14 13.86
CA LEU A 42 -28.10 4.91 13.30
C LEU A 42 -29.25 5.21 12.33
N GLN A 43 -30.18 6.09 12.69
CA GLN A 43 -31.28 6.49 11.80
C GLN A 43 -30.78 7.13 10.50
N ARG A 44 -29.76 7.99 10.58
CA ARG A 44 -29.11 8.59 9.39
C ARG A 44 -28.45 7.50 8.54
N LEU A 45 -27.82 6.52 9.15
CA LEU A 45 -27.17 5.42 8.45
C LEU A 45 -28.20 4.52 7.76
N GLU A 46 -29.26 4.13 8.46
CA GLU A 46 -30.37 3.35 7.91
C GLU A 46 -31.06 4.08 6.76
N SER A 47 -31.26 5.39 6.88
CA SER A 47 -31.84 6.22 5.82
C SER A 47 -30.94 6.26 4.58
N LYS A 48 -29.62 6.44 4.76
CA LYS A 48 -28.65 6.38 3.65
C LYS A 48 -28.62 5.00 3.00
N LEU A 49 -28.65 3.95 3.82
CA LEU A 49 -28.64 2.56 3.39
C LEU A 49 -29.92 2.23 2.60
N HIS A 50 -31.07 2.69 3.08
CA HIS A 50 -32.35 2.54 2.38
C HIS A 50 -32.34 3.26 1.02
N ARG A 51 -31.81 4.50 0.95
CA ARG A 51 -31.64 5.24 -0.31
C ARG A 51 -30.70 4.53 -1.29
N LEU A 52 -29.65 3.89 -0.79
CA LEU A 52 -28.72 3.12 -1.61
C LEU A 52 -29.37 1.82 -2.11
N LYS A 53 -30.14 1.12 -1.25
CA LYS A 53 -30.86 -0.10 -1.62
C LYS A 53 -32.04 0.14 -2.56
N SER A 54 -32.72 1.28 -2.44
CA SER A 54 -33.83 1.64 -3.33
C SER A 54 -33.33 2.02 -4.72
N ASN A 55 -32.08 2.47 -4.85
CA ASN A 55 -31.46 2.74 -6.15
C ASN A 55 -30.85 1.47 -6.74
N THR A 56 -31.70 0.68 -7.40
CA THR A 56 -31.32 -0.57 -8.07
C THR A 56 -30.25 -0.39 -9.16
N LYS A 57 -30.20 0.80 -9.80
CA LYS A 57 -29.21 1.12 -10.82
C LYS A 57 -27.79 1.17 -10.26
N VAL A 58 -27.58 1.88 -9.15
CA VAL A 58 -26.25 1.98 -8.51
C VAL A 58 -25.77 0.60 -8.05
N LEU A 59 -26.64 -0.23 -7.50
CA LEU A 59 -26.29 -1.60 -7.11
C LEU A 59 -25.91 -2.47 -8.32
N GLN A 60 -26.60 -2.28 -9.44
CA GLN A 60 -26.29 -2.97 -10.70
C GLN A 60 -24.94 -2.50 -11.26
N ASP A 61 -24.69 -1.20 -11.30
CA ASP A 61 -23.42 -0.60 -11.76
C ASP A 61 -22.24 -1.07 -10.88
N LEU A 62 -22.42 -1.16 -9.55
CA LEU A 62 -21.40 -1.70 -8.65
C LEU A 62 -21.13 -3.19 -8.90
N ARG A 63 -22.18 -3.98 -9.17
CA ARG A 63 -22.04 -5.41 -9.48
C ARG A 63 -21.29 -5.59 -10.80
N GLU A 64 -21.68 -4.83 -11.82
CA GLU A 64 -21.04 -4.84 -13.13
C GLU A 64 -19.56 -4.46 -13.02
N LYS A 65 -19.25 -3.35 -12.33
CA LYS A 65 -17.85 -2.95 -12.10
C LYS A 65 -17.04 -4.02 -11.35
N ARG A 66 -17.63 -4.69 -10.35
CA ARG A 66 -16.97 -5.79 -9.64
C ARG A 66 -16.68 -6.97 -10.57
N GLU A 67 -17.64 -7.33 -11.42
CA GLU A 67 -17.49 -8.40 -12.39
C GLU A 67 -16.45 -8.04 -13.46
N ASP A 68 -16.44 -6.80 -13.95
CA ASP A 68 -15.45 -6.33 -14.91
C ASP A 68 -14.05 -6.28 -14.31
N CYS A 69 -13.90 -5.82 -13.07
CA CYS A 69 -12.63 -5.86 -12.34
C CYS A 69 -12.15 -7.32 -12.17
N MET A 70 -13.05 -8.25 -11.83
CA MET A 70 -12.71 -9.66 -11.70
C MET A 70 -12.31 -10.27 -13.06
N ARG A 71 -13.03 -9.95 -14.14
CA ARG A 71 -12.71 -10.36 -15.50
C ARG A 71 -11.35 -9.81 -15.93
N GLN A 72 -11.07 -8.54 -15.61
CA GLN A 72 -9.77 -7.93 -15.83
C GLN A 72 -8.70 -8.68 -15.04
N LEU A 73 -8.83 -8.89 -13.74
CA LEU A 73 -7.84 -9.64 -12.94
C LEU A 73 -7.58 -11.06 -13.47
N LEU A 74 -8.62 -11.75 -13.93
CA LEU A 74 -8.50 -13.11 -14.48
C LEU A 74 -7.91 -13.12 -15.91
N ALA A 75 -8.30 -12.18 -16.77
CA ALA A 75 -7.76 -12.03 -18.11
C ALA A 75 -6.31 -11.49 -18.10
N ASN A 76 -6.03 -10.59 -17.17
CA ASN A 76 -4.72 -9.97 -16.93
C ASN A 76 -3.72 -10.94 -16.30
N ARG A 77 -4.13 -12.16 -15.88
CA ARG A 77 -3.17 -13.23 -15.58
C ARG A 77 -2.34 -13.64 -16.81
N ALA A 78 -2.74 -13.27 -18.02
CA ALA A 78 -1.92 -13.45 -19.23
C ALA A 78 -1.08 -12.21 -19.60
N ASN A 79 -1.36 -11.04 -19.03
CA ASN A 79 -0.69 -9.77 -19.34
C ASN A 79 -0.57 -8.91 -18.08
N ILE A 80 0.12 -9.39 -17.04
CA ILE A 80 0.49 -8.56 -15.89
C ILE A 80 1.47 -7.49 -16.40
N ASN A 81 0.95 -6.41 -16.98
CA ASN A 81 1.70 -5.24 -17.46
C ASN A 81 0.96 -3.92 -17.24
N ASP A 82 -0.28 -3.95 -16.73
CA ASP A 82 -0.95 -2.73 -16.27
C ASP A 82 -0.96 -2.76 -14.74
N ASP A 83 -0.17 -1.85 -14.16
CA ASP A 83 0.19 -1.73 -12.75
C ASP A 83 1.03 -2.91 -12.22
N GLU A 84 2.18 -3.13 -12.87
CA GLU A 84 3.36 -3.51 -12.11
C GLU A 84 3.49 -2.47 -10.99
N CYS A 85 3.20 -2.91 -9.77
CA CYS A 85 3.86 -2.37 -8.59
C CYS A 85 5.36 -2.61 -8.85
N LEU A 86 5.98 -1.81 -9.71
CA LEU A 86 7.41 -1.70 -9.86
C LEU A 86 7.83 -1.25 -8.47
N SER A 87 8.23 -2.20 -7.65
CA SER A 87 8.84 -1.87 -6.38
C SER A 87 10.07 -1.07 -6.79
N LEU A 88 10.06 0.23 -6.48
CA LEU A 88 11.12 1.16 -6.92
C LEU A 88 12.48 0.74 -6.36
N ASP A 89 12.47 -0.12 -5.35
CA ASP A 89 13.63 -0.76 -4.71
C ASP A 89 14.04 -2.07 -5.38
N ASP A 90 13.34 -2.52 -6.42
CA ASP A 90 13.67 -3.74 -7.13
C ASP A 90 15.02 -3.58 -7.83
N PRO A 91 15.94 -4.55 -7.64
CA PRO A 91 17.27 -4.48 -8.22
C PRO A 91 17.20 -4.66 -9.73
N ILE A 92 17.89 -3.79 -10.47
CA ILE A 92 18.08 -3.94 -11.92
C ILE A 92 19.14 -5.04 -12.14
N ASN A 93 18.70 -6.29 -12.09
CA ASN A 93 19.56 -7.45 -12.31
C ASN A 93 19.89 -7.59 -13.80
N GLN A 94 20.95 -6.92 -14.25
CA GLN A 94 21.52 -7.08 -15.58
C GLN A 94 22.99 -7.49 -15.47
N GLU A 95 23.23 -8.79 -15.28
CA GLU A 95 24.58 -9.37 -15.27
C GLU A 95 25.10 -9.60 -16.70
N THR A 96 25.31 -8.52 -17.45
CA THR A 96 25.90 -8.60 -18.79
C THR A 96 27.33 -8.07 -18.79
N LEU A 97 28.18 -8.62 -19.67
CA LEU A 97 29.56 -8.14 -19.90
C LEU A 97 29.59 -6.62 -20.16
N THR A 98 28.58 -6.11 -20.87
CA THR A 98 28.42 -4.69 -21.17
C THR A 98 28.23 -3.84 -19.92
N GLN A 99 27.57 -4.35 -18.87
CA GLN A 99 27.38 -3.65 -17.61
C GLN A 99 28.67 -3.62 -16.78
N GLN A 100 29.45 -4.71 -16.79
CA GLN A 100 30.78 -4.70 -16.15
C GLN A 100 31.69 -3.65 -16.78
N LEU A 101 31.68 -3.51 -18.10
CA LEU A 101 32.43 -2.46 -18.79
C LEU A 101 31.89 -1.07 -18.44
N LYS A 102 30.58 -0.85 -18.47
CA LYS A 102 29.96 0.43 -18.09
C LYS A 102 30.32 0.86 -16.67
N ARG A 103 30.33 -0.06 -15.70
CA ARG A 103 30.73 0.23 -14.32
C ARG A 103 32.16 0.77 -14.20
N ASN A 104 33.07 0.32 -15.07
CA ASN A 104 34.45 0.79 -15.07
C ASN A 104 34.63 2.11 -15.81
N LEU A 105 33.78 2.38 -16.81
CA LEU A 105 33.93 3.54 -17.70
C LEU A 105 33.12 4.76 -17.24
N CYS A 106 31.91 4.55 -16.73
CA CYS A 106 30.97 5.60 -16.34
C CYS A 106 30.16 5.15 -15.09
N PRO A 107 30.80 5.02 -13.92
CA PRO A 107 30.13 4.58 -12.70
C PRO A 107 28.97 5.48 -12.27
N GLU A 108 29.03 6.77 -12.60
CA GLU A 108 28.02 7.78 -12.27
C GLU A 108 26.68 7.59 -12.99
N ARG A 109 26.63 6.81 -14.09
CA ARG A 109 25.41 6.60 -14.90
C ARG A 109 24.72 5.27 -14.64
N GLN A 110 25.08 4.58 -13.56
CA GLN A 110 24.53 3.27 -13.23
C GLN A 110 23.48 3.37 -12.12
N ALA A 111 22.22 3.10 -12.45
CA ALA A 111 21.16 2.87 -11.48
C ALA A 111 21.23 1.43 -10.94
N LEU A 112 21.09 1.27 -9.62
CA LEU A 112 21.01 -0.03 -8.95
C LEU A 112 19.55 -0.48 -8.84
N THR A 113 18.62 0.46 -8.69
CA THR A 113 17.18 0.21 -8.60
C THR A 113 16.40 0.87 -9.74
N VAL A 114 15.18 0.39 -9.98
CA VAL A 114 14.28 0.99 -10.99
C VAL A 114 13.99 2.46 -10.68
N GLY A 115 13.83 2.82 -9.40
CA GLY A 115 13.60 4.20 -8.99
C GLY A 115 14.76 5.13 -9.33
N GLU A 116 16.00 4.68 -9.11
CA GLU A 116 17.20 5.45 -9.47
C GLU A 116 17.31 5.66 -10.97
N LEU A 117 16.94 4.65 -11.77
CA LEU A 117 16.96 4.74 -13.24
C LEU A 117 16.03 5.84 -13.74
N ILE A 118 14.83 5.93 -13.16
CA ILE A 118 13.86 6.98 -13.49
C ILE A 118 14.47 8.36 -13.20
N ASN A 119 15.07 8.55 -12.03
CA ASN A 119 15.70 9.83 -11.67
C ASN A 119 16.82 10.21 -12.64
N ILE A 120 17.72 9.28 -12.99
CA ILE A 120 18.80 9.55 -13.96
C ILE A 120 18.22 9.95 -15.31
N THR A 121 17.23 9.23 -15.83
CA THR A 121 16.62 9.54 -17.13
C THR A 121 15.91 10.89 -17.17
N GLN A 122 15.27 11.29 -16.06
CA GLN A 122 14.63 12.60 -15.94
C GLN A 122 15.66 13.73 -15.95
N HIS A 123 16.78 13.56 -15.24
CA HIS A 123 17.87 14.52 -15.25
C HIS A 123 18.51 14.66 -16.64
N ASP A 124 18.80 13.55 -17.34
CA ASP A 124 19.33 13.57 -18.71
C ASP A 124 18.39 14.34 -19.67
N TYR A 125 17.07 14.17 -19.53
CA TYR A 125 16.09 14.90 -20.33
C TYR A 125 16.09 16.40 -20.03
N LEU A 126 16.19 16.78 -18.76
CA LEU A 126 16.23 18.18 -18.34
C LEU A 126 17.53 18.87 -18.77
N GLU A 127 18.67 18.19 -18.64
CA GLU A 127 19.97 18.69 -19.09
C GLU A 127 19.97 18.94 -20.60
N LYS A 128 19.47 17.99 -21.39
CA LYS A 128 19.32 18.17 -22.84
C LYS A 128 18.45 19.37 -23.20
N ASN A 129 17.33 19.59 -22.49
CA ASN A 129 16.48 20.75 -22.74
C ASN A 129 17.15 22.09 -22.35
N LEU A 130 18.04 22.09 -21.37
CA LEU A 130 18.81 23.27 -20.97
C LEU A 130 19.92 23.58 -21.97
N GLU A 131 20.61 22.56 -22.48
CA GLU A 131 21.58 22.69 -23.58
C GLU A 131 20.90 23.26 -24.83
N ASP A 132 19.74 22.72 -25.22
CA ASP A 132 18.98 23.18 -26.39
C ASP A 132 18.46 24.64 -26.24
N GLN A 133 18.25 25.13 -25.02
CA GLN A 133 17.83 26.52 -24.75
C GLN A 133 19.02 27.50 -24.72
N GLY A 134 20.18 27.09 -24.19
CA GLY A 134 21.39 27.92 -24.13
C GLY A 134 21.99 28.28 -25.49
N ASP A 135 21.78 27.43 -26.51
CA ASP A 135 22.26 27.67 -27.87
C ASP A 135 21.43 28.71 -28.64
N THR A 136 20.25 29.11 -28.13
CA THR A 136 19.39 30.12 -28.78
C THR A 136 19.68 31.56 -28.35
N GLU A 137 20.41 31.77 -27.25
CA GLU A 137 20.68 33.11 -26.70
C GLU A 137 22.04 33.72 -27.09
N THR A 138 22.93 32.97 -27.75
CA THR A 138 24.28 33.44 -28.12
C THR A 138 24.42 33.95 -29.56
N ASN A 139 23.33 34.07 -30.31
CA ASN A 139 23.34 34.59 -31.68
C ASN A 139 22.49 35.87 -31.79
N LYS A 140 22.98 36.97 -31.20
CA LYS A 140 22.48 38.32 -31.47
C LYS A 140 23.57 39.37 -31.29
#